data_AF-A0A317Q642-F1
#
_entry.id   AF-A0A317Q642-F1
#
_cell.length_a   1.000
_cell.length_b   1.000
_cell.length_c   1.000
_cell.angle_alpha   90.00
_cell.angle_beta   90.00
_cell.angle_gamma   90.00
#
_symmetry.space_group_name_H-M   'P 1'
#
loop_
_entity.id
_entity.type
_entity.pdbx_description
1 polymer ?
#
loop_
_entity_poly.entity_id
_entity_poly.type
_entity_poly.pdbx_seq_one_letter_code
_entity_poly.pdbx_strand_id
1 'polypeptide(L)'
;MNRNEALSFLRNHQPMPDDCDLTQELIDKYDEVRKFFIANPDKEVISLFLTSYGNGDGWGVYQLVEDVFYKCHFDDVVLEIKKILENPSIADSVRYWVTQVSAAFSDSKLKKGLEISLNSENEDIRDAAQLSLDMMDN
;
A
#
# COMPACT_ATOMS: atom_id res chain seq x y z
N MET A 1 17.33 -14.25 3.12
CA MET A 1 16.38 -13.85 4.18
C MET A 1 15.38 -14.95 4.48
N ASN A 2 14.91 -15.06 5.73
CA ASN A 2 13.78 -15.91 6.12
C ASN A 2 12.52 -15.08 6.45
N ARG A 3 11.37 -15.77 6.62
CA ARG A 3 10.07 -15.14 6.91
C ARG A 3 10.09 -14.21 8.12
N ASN A 4 10.72 -14.62 9.22
CA ASN A 4 10.71 -13.84 10.47
C ASN A 4 11.55 -12.56 10.35
N GLU A 5 12.68 -12.63 9.65
CA GLU A 5 13.51 -11.47 9.33
C GLU A 5 12.73 -10.48 8.45
N ALA A 6 12.07 -10.98 7.40
CA ALA A 6 11.28 -10.16 6.49
C ALA A 6 10.10 -9.46 7.18
N LEU A 7 9.37 -10.18 8.03
CA LEU A 7 8.29 -9.60 8.84
C LEU A 7 8.81 -8.58 9.85
N SER A 8 9.92 -8.89 10.52
CA SER A 8 10.53 -7.96 11.48
C SER A 8 10.96 -6.66 10.80
N PHE A 9 11.51 -6.75 9.59
CA PHE A 9 11.84 -5.59 8.78
C PHE A 9 10.60 -4.72 8.53
N LEU A 10 9.52 -5.30 8.00
CA LEU A 10 8.31 -4.53 7.70
C LEU A 10 7.72 -3.90 8.97
N ARG A 11 7.58 -4.65 10.07
CA ARG A 11 7.01 -4.13 11.32
C ARG A 11 7.78 -2.94 11.90
N ASN A 12 9.08 -2.85 11.64
CA ASN A 12 9.91 -1.74 12.10
C ASN A 12 9.83 -0.50 11.18
N HIS A 13 9.18 -0.61 10.02
CA HIS A 13 9.06 0.47 9.03
C HIS A 13 7.59 0.66 8.62
N GLN A 14 6.83 1.29 9.50
CA GLN A 14 5.39 1.51 9.39
C GLN A 14 5.04 3.00 9.67
N PRO A 15 5.38 3.95 8.78
CA PRO A 15 5.89 3.74 7.42
C PRO A 15 7.42 3.68 7.30
N MET A 16 7.92 3.44 6.09
CA MET A 16 9.30 3.70 5.69
C MET A 16 9.60 5.22 5.77
N PRO A 17 10.88 5.62 5.88
CA PRO A 17 11.26 7.04 5.82
C PRO A 17 10.89 7.70 4.49
N ASP A 18 10.82 9.02 4.51
CA ASP A 18 10.59 9.85 3.32
C ASP A 18 11.78 9.76 2.35
N ASP A 19 11.55 9.99 1.06
CA ASP A 19 12.57 9.84 0.02
C ASP A 19 13.88 10.61 0.28
N CYS A 20 13.81 11.75 0.98
CA CYS A 20 14.97 12.56 1.37
C CYS A 20 15.84 11.91 2.47
N ASP A 21 15.26 11.03 3.28
CA ASP A 21 15.90 10.34 4.39
C ASP A 21 16.15 8.84 4.07
N LEU A 22 15.73 8.37 2.90
CA LEU A 22 16.02 7.02 2.43
C LEU A 22 17.50 6.82 2.15
N THR A 23 17.98 5.61 2.46
CA THR A 23 19.31 5.14 2.09
C THR A 23 19.19 4.00 1.09
N GLN A 24 20.22 3.82 0.27
CA GLN A 24 20.28 2.72 -0.69
C GLN A 24 20.15 1.35 0.00
N GLU A 25 20.83 1.17 1.14
CA GLU A 25 20.76 -0.08 1.91
C GLU A 25 19.32 -0.38 2.37
N LEU A 26 18.60 0.64 2.84
CA LEU A 26 17.25 0.47 3.35
C LEU A 26 16.26 0.11 2.24
N ILE A 27 16.32 0.80 1.10
CA ILE A 27 15.40 0.54 -0.01
C ILE A 27 15.72 -0.78 -0.73
N ASP A 28 17.01 -1.13 -0.88
CA ASP A 28 17.43 -2.44 -1.39
C ASP A 28 16.90 -3.55 -0.49
N LYS A 29 16.94 -3.35 0.84
CA LYS A 29 16.40 -4.32 1.79
C LYS A 29 14.89 -4.46 1.67
N TYR A 30 14.18 -3.34 1.52
CA TYR A 30 12.74 -3.36 1.31
C TYR A 30 12.35 -4.08 0.02
N ASP A 31 13.07 -3.87 -1.08
CA ASP A 31 12.85 -4.59 -2.34
C ASP A 31 13.20 -6.09 -2.23
N GLU A 32 14.23 -6.47 -1.46
CA GLU A 32 14.50 -7.89 -1.13
C GLU A 32 13.30 -8.51 -0.38
N VAL A 33 12.71 -7.78 0.57
CA VAL A 33 11.54 -8.23 1.36
C VAL A 33 10.32 -8.40 0.46
N ARG A 34 10.07 -7.44 -0.43
CA ARG A 34 9.03 -7.51 -1.46
C ARG A 34 9.19 -8.75 -2.34
N LYS A 35 10.37 -8.95 -2.92
CA LYS A 35 10.69 -10.13 -3.76
C LYS A 35 10.53 -11.45 -3.01
N PHE A 36 10.88 -11.49 -1.73
CA PHE A 36 10.69 -12.68 -0.90
C PHE A 36 9.21 -13.04 -0.76
N PHE A 37 8.32 -12.07 -0.49
CA PHE A 37 6.88 -12.34 -0.33
C PHE A 37 6.12 -12.51 -1.65
N ILE A 38 6.66 -12.04 -2.77
CA ILE A 38 6.18 -12.45 -4.11
C ILE A 38 6.38 -13.97 -4.30
N ALA A 39 7.54 -14.49 -3.91
CA ALA A 39 7.83 -15.92 -4.02
C ALA A 39 7.16 -16.77 -2.92
N ASN A 40 6.80 -16.14 -1.80
CA ASN A 40 6.23 -16.81 -0.62
C ASN A 40 5.04 -16.00 -0.07
N PRO A 41 3.86 -16.03 -0.73
CA PRO A 41 2.74 -15.17 -0.35
C PRO A 41 2.26 -15.47 1.06
N ASP A 42 1.98 -14.41 1.81
CA ASP A 42 1.55 -14.50 3.20
C ASP A 42 0.45 -13.47 3.47
N LYS A 43 -0.62 -13.88 4.14
CA LYS A 43 -1.72 -12.98 4.48
C LYS A 43 -1.28 -11.87 5.44
N GLU A 44 -0.35 -12.17 6.34
CA GLU A 44 0.10 -11.22 7.37
C GLU A 44 0.84 -10.01 6.77
N VAL A 45 1.43 -10.16 5.58
CA VAL A 45 2.20 -9.07 4.96
C VAL A 45 1.35 -8.04 4.25
N ILE A 46 0.10 -8.36 3.94
CA ILE A 46 -0.78 -7.48 3.18
C ILE A 46 -0.90 -6.13 3.91
N SER A 47 -1.29 -6.16 5.19
CA SER A 47 -1.42 -4.94 5.99
C SER A 47 -0.07 -4.24 6.14
N LEU A 48 1.01 -4.99 6.39
CA LEU A 48 2.33 -4.43 6.61
C LEU A 48 2.89 -3.70 5.38
N PHE A 49 2.68 -4.22 4.18
CA PHE A 49 3.06 -3.50 2.96
C PHE A 49 2.16 -2.29 2.73
N LEU A 50 0.84 -2.45 2.88
CA LEU A 50 -0.10 -1.34 2.67
C LEU A 50 0.15 -0.16 3.63
N THR A 51 0.69 -0.39 4.84
CA THR A 51 1.02 0.67 5.79
C THR A 51 2.51 1.06 5.83
N SER A 52 3.33 0.55 4.91
CA SER A 52 4.76 0.85 4.83
C SER A 52 5.11 2.09 4.00
N TYR A 53 4.15 2.72 3.33
CA TYR A 53 4.42 3.83 2.41
C TYR A 53 4.75 5.16 3.14
N GLY A 54 6.01 5.59 3.06
CA GLY A 54 6.48 6.92 3.46
C GLY A 54 6.13 8.00 2.43
N ASN A 55 6.52 9.27 2.67
CA ASN A 55 6.30 10.30 1.67
C ASN A 55 7.23 10.11 0.46
N GLY A 56 6.67 10.30 -0.74
CA GLY A 56 7.36 10.06 -2.00
C GLY A 56 7.01 8.72 -2.61
N ASP A 57 7.93 8.16 -3.40
CA ASP A 57 7.70 6.92 -4.17
C ASP A 57 8.64 5.77 -3.81
N GLY A 58 9.46 5.94 -2.77
CA GLY A 58 10.43 4.93 -2.37
C GLY A 58 11.45 4.66 -3.47
N TRP A 59 11.84 5.71 -4.21
CA TRP A 59 12.68 5.65 -5.40
C TRP A 59 12.15 4.67 -6.46
N GLY A 60 10.83 4.67 -6.63
CA GLY A 60 10.11 3.82 -7.58
C GLY A 60 9.75 2.42 -7.08
N VAL A 61 10.13 2.04 -5.86
CA VAL A 61 9.86 0.68 -5.34
C VAL A 61 8.42 0.55 -4.85
N TYR A 62 7.76 1.61 -4.41
CA TYR A 62 6.37 1.55 -3.92
C TYR A 62 5.40 1.09 -5.00
N GLN A 63 5.59 1.54 -6.24
CA GLN A 63 4.82 1.09 -7.41
C GLN A 63 4.91 -0.43 -7.60
N LEU A 64 6.05 -1.04 -7.25
CA LEU A 64 6.28 -2.47 -7.43
C LEU A 64 5.69 -3.32 -6.29
N VAL A 65 5.24 -2.71 -5.19
CA VAL A 65 4.64 -3.43 -4.05
C VAL A 65 3.35 -4.12 -4.46
N GLU A 66 2.64 -3.58 -5.46
CA GLU A 66 1.43 -4.18 -6.03
C GLU A 66 1.66 -5.64 -6.48
N ASP A 67 2.87 -5.97 -6.98
CA ASP A 67 3.26 -7.34 -7.35
C ASP A 67 3.07 -8.35 -6.22
N VAL A 68 3.25 -7.93 -4.96
CA VAL A 68 3.05 -8.79 -3.78
C VAL A 68 1.58 -9.12 -3.65
N PHE A 69 0.71 -8.11 -3.76
CA PHE A 69 -0.73 -8.27 -3.57
C PHE A 69 -1.36 -9.18 -4.62
N TYR A 70 -0.85 -9.15 -5.86
CA TYR A 70 -1.27 -10.09 -6.91
C TYR A 70 -0.97 -11.56 -6.60
N LYS A 71 -0.10 -11.85 -5.63
CA LYS A 71 0.17 -13.21 -5.17
C LYS A 71 -0.64 -13.62 -3.94
N CYS A 72 -1.30 -12.65 -3.31
CA CYS A 72 -2.19 -12.87 -2.17
C CYS A 72 -3.63 -13.19 -2.63
N HIS A 73 -4.47 -13.67 -1.71
CA HIS A 73 -5.88 -13.87 -2.01
C HIS A 73 -6.58 -12.52 -2.19
N PHE A 74 -7.31 -12.35 -3.29
CA PHE A 74 -7.96 -11.09 -3.66
C PHE A 74 -8.83 -10.51 -2.55
N ASP A 75 -9.73 -11.32 -1.96
CA ASP A 75 -10.60 -10.85 -0.87
C ASP A 75 -9.82 -10.41 0.37
N ASP A 76 -8.68 -11.02 0.67
CA ASP A 76 -7.87 -10.61 1.82
C ASP A 76 -7.23 -9.24 1.57
N VAL A 77 -6.76 -9.00 0.34
CA VAL A 77 -6.22 -7.70 -0.08
C VAL A 77 -7.29 -6.61 0.00
N VAL A 78 -8.47 -6.85 -0.59
CA VAL A 78 -9.60 -5.90 -0.57
C VAL A 78 -10.01 -5.57 0.87
N LEU A 79 -10.06 -6.56 1.78
CA LEU A 79 -10.41 -6.33 3.17
C LEU A 79 -9.38 -5.46 3.91
N GLU A 80 -8.08 -5.63 3.66
CA GLU A 80 -7.06 -4.78 4.26
C GLU A 80 -7.04 -3.37 3.65
N ILE A 81 -7.19 -3.23 2.33
CA ILE A 81 -7.34 -1.92 1.67
C ILE A 81 -8.53 -1.16 2.28
N LYS A 82 -9.69 -1.82 2.42
CA LYS A 82 -10.89 -1.24 3.03
C LYS A 82 -10.61 -0.70 4.44
N LYS A 83 -9.95 -1.50 5.28
CA LYS A 83 -9.64 -1.11 6.66
C LYS A 83 -8.80 0.16 6.70
N ILE A 84 -7.81 0.28 5.80
CA ILE A 84 -6.90 1.42 5.76
C ILE A 84 -7.61 2.66 5.20
N LEU A 85 -8.33 2.54 4.09
CA LEU A 85 -9.03 3.69 3.49
C LEU A 85 -10.12 4.26 4.40
N GLU A 86 -10.79 3.41 5.18
CA GLU A 86 -11.78 3.84 6.17
C GLU A 86 -11.18 4.32 7.50
N ASN A 87 -9.87 4.21 7.71
CA ASN A 87 -9.22 4.73 8.92
C ASN A 87 -8.96 6.24 8.79
N PRO A 88 -9.65 7.12 9.55
CA PRO A 88 -9.47 8.57 9.43
C PRO A 88 -8.12 9.08 9.92
N SER A 89 -7.39 8.28 10.71
CA SER A 89 -6.10 8.67 11.31
C SER A 89 -4.90 8.13 10.54
N ILE A 90 -5.10 7.52 9.37
CA ILE A 90 -3.99 7.05 8.55
C ILE A 90 -3.24 8.23 7.93
N ALA A 91 -1.92 8.12 7.82
CA ALA A 91 -1.09 9.13 7.18
C ALA A 91 -1.46 9.33 5.70
N ASP A 92 -1.31 10.55 5.20
CA ASP A 92 -1.63 10.91 3.82
C ASP A 92 -0.83 10.12 2.78
N SER A 93 0.47 9.89 3.03
CA SER A 93 1.31 9.07 2.15
C SER A 93 0.74 7.66 1.97
N VAL A 94 0.35 7.03 3.07
CA VAL A 94 -0.27 5.71 3.07
C VAL A 94 -1.63 5.76 2.39
N ARG A 95 -2.47 6.75 2.71
CA ARG A 95 -3.78 6.92 2.06
C ARG A 95 -3.64 7.04 0.56
N TYR A 96 -2.74 7.89 0.08
CA TYR A 96 -2.47 8.08 -1.34
C TYR A 96 -2.12 6.77 -2.05
N TRP A 97 -1.11 6.05 -1.56
CA TRP A 97 -0.66 4.81 -2.18
C TRP A 97 -1.71 3.71 -2.11
N VAL A 98 -2.42 3.57 -0.99
CA VAL A 98 -3.50 2.57 -0.86
C VAL A 98 -4.70 2.93 -1.74
N THR A 99 -5.00 4.22 -1.94
CA THR A 99 -5.99 4.68 -2.91
C THR A 99 -5.58 4.31 -4.33
N GLN A 100 -4.31 4.45 -4.72
CA GLN A 100 -3.85 3.99 -6.03
C GLN A 100 -3.97 2.47 -6.19
N VAL A 101 -3.52 1.68 -5.20
CA VAL A 101 -3.63 0.20 -5.24
C VAL A 101 -5.08 -0.25 -5.38
N SER A 102 -6.04 0.49 -4.81
CA SER A 102 -7.46 0.14 -4.93
C SER A 102 -7.99 0.10 -6.36
N ALA A 103 -7.38 0.83 -7.31
CA ALA A 103 -7.78 0.80 -8.71
C ALA A 103 -7.50 -0.57 -9.35
N ALA A 104 -6.39 -1.21 -8.97
CA ALA A 104 -6.03 -2.56 -9.41
C ALA A 104 -6.87 -3.65 -8.70
N PHE A 105 -7.36 -3.36 -7.49
CA PHE A 105 -8.18 -4.26 -6.67
C PHE A 105 -9.62 -3.74 -6.53
N SER A 106 -10.18 -3.29 -7.66
CA SER A 106 -11.51 -2.71 -7.74
C SER A 106 -12.58 -3.65 -7.17
N ASP A 107 -13.25 -3.21 -6.09
CA ASP A 107 -14.35 -3.93 -5.43
C ASP A 107 -15.28 -2.91 -4.75
N SER A 108 -16.59 -3.10 -4.89
CA SER A 108 -17.63 -2.24 -4.29
C SER A 108 -17.48 -2.04 -2.76
N LYS A 109 -16.84 -2.98 -2.05
CA LYS A 109 -16.52 -2.87 -0.62
C LYS A 109 -15.59 -1.67 -0.30
N LEU A 110 -14.85 -1.17 -1.28
CA LEU A 110 -13.90 -0.07 -1.14
C LEU A 110 -14.54 1.31 -1.29
N LYS A 111 -15.76 1.39 -1.85
CA LYS A 111 -16.43 2.65 -2.21
C LYS A 111 -16.45 3.68 -1.07
N LYS A 112 -16.84 3.25 0.13
CA LYS A 112 -16.88 4.12 1.32
C LYS A 112 -15.49 4.69 1.67
N GLY A 113 -14.45 3.86 1.59
CA GLY A 113 -13.08 4.29 1.83
C GLY A 113 -12.60 5.31 0.79
N LEU A 114 -12.99 5.10 -0.47
CA LEU A 114 -12.67 6.03 -1.56
C LEU A 114 -13.42 7.34 -1.47
N GLU A 115 -14.69 7.33 -1.05
CA GLU A 115 -15.46 8.54 -0.75
C GLU A 115 -14.78 9.37 0.36
N ILE A 116 -14.14 8.73 1.35
CA ILE A 116 -13.33 9.43 2.35
C ILE A 116 -12.11 10.08 1.69
N SER A 117 -11.36 9.33 0.87
CA SER A 117 -10.20 9.87 0.14
C SER A 117 -10.58 11.02 -0.81
N LEU A 118 -11.76 10.97 -1.45
CA LEU A 118 -12.27 12.03 -2.34
C LEU A 118 -12.51 13.36 -1.61
N ASN A 119 -12.70 13.33 -0.29
CA ASN A 119 -12.86 14.52 0.55
C ASN A 119 -11.54 14.94 1.25
N SER A 120 -10.40 14.37 0.86
CA SER A 120 -9.10 14.73 1.43
C SER A 120 -8.72 16.18 1.11
N GLU A 121 -7.97 16.83 2.01
CA GLU A 121 -7.38 18.15 1.74
C GLU A 121 -6.26 18.05 0.67
N ASN A 122 -5.62 16.88 0.57
CA ASN A 122 -4.59 16.59 -0.42
C ASN A 122 -5.21 16.31 -1.80
N GLU A 123 -4.84 17.10 -2.81
CA GLU A 123 -5.36 17.02 -4.18
C GLU A 123 -5.02 15.69 -4.87
N ASP A 124 -3.79 15.19 -4.73
CA ASP A 124 -3.36 13.94 -5.35
C ASP A 124 -4.18 12.74 -4.82
N ILE A 125 -4.55 12.78 -3.53
CA ILE A 125 -5.43 11.77 -2.93
C ILE A 125 -6.84 11.83 -3.52
N ARG A 126 -7.37 13.04 -3.74
CA ARG A 126 -8.70 13.21 -4.34
C ARG A 126 -8.72 12.71 -5.78
N ASP A 127 -7.71 13.07 -6.57
CA ASP A 127 -7.61 12.67 -7.98
C ASP A 127 -7.45 11.16 -8.13
N ALA A 128 -6.60 10.54 -7.30
CA ALA A 128 -6.46 9.09 -7.27
C ALA A 128 -7.76 8.39 -6.85
N ALA A 129 -8.51 8.96 -5.90
CA ALA A 129 -9.80 8.41 -5.48
C ALA A 129 -10.84 8.47 -6.59
N GLN A 130 -10.91 9.58 -7.32
CA GLN A 130 -11.81 9.73 -8.47
C GLN A 130 -11.49 8.71 -9.56
N LEU A 131 -10.21 8.56 -9.94
CA LEU A 131 -9.78 7.55 -10.90
C LEU A 131 -10.21 6.14 -10.48
N SER A 132 -9.99 5.78 -9.21
CA SER A 132 -10.35 4.44 -8.71
C SER A 132 -11.86 4.20 -8.72
N LEU A 133 -12.67 5.21 -8.38
CA LEU A 133 -14.13 5.14 -8.49
C LEU A 133 -14.60 5.00 -9.95
N ASP A 134 -14.00 5.74 -10.89
CA ASP A 134 -14.32 5.63 -12.31
C ASP A 134 -14.01 4.22 -12.85
N MET A 135 -12.96 3.57 -12.35
CA MET A 135 -12.63 2.17 -12.68
C MET A 135 -13.60 1.14 -12.09
N MET A 136 -14.40 1.49 -11.08
CA MET A 136 -15.44 0.63 -10.51
C MET A 136 -16.77 0.69 -11.26
N ASP A 137 -17.04 1.82 -11.92
CA ASP A 137 -18.29 2.06 -12.66
C ASP A 137 -18.27 1.52 -14.11
N ASN A 138 -17.13 0.97 -14.56
CA ASN A 138 -16.92 0.35 -15.87
C ASN A 138 -17.06 -1.19 -15.84
#